data_AF-A0A7X7XTX4-F1
#
_entry.id   AF-A0A7X7XTX4-F1
#
_cell.length_a   1.000
_cell.length_b   1.000
_cell.length_c   1.000
_cell.angle_alpha   90.00
_cell.angle_beta   90.00
_cell.angle_gamma   90.00
#
_symmetry.space_group_name_H-M   'P 1'
#
loop_
_entity.id
_entity.type
_entity.pdbx_description
1 polymer ?
#
loop_
_entity_poly.entity_id
_entity_poly.type
_entity_poly.pdbx_seq_one_letter_code
_entity_poly.pdbx_strand_id
1 'polypeptide(L)'
;MPRKPRLIVENGVYHVISRGISEIEIFKEDNDYIYFLKILEVESKKYLIDIFSYCLMKTHYHMLLKIKQPTLSNFIQVINTKYAKYYNLKYFRIGNLFIHRFKSYLINDENYLLNVSRYIHLNPVEANIVIDPEDYRWSSYSSIIKKKNNSLINLEEFLNSISISIDNYKEYINEILNLYKKQEHNIIENDENKKYILNLINNFGEKMFENKVLRNLLIYYLTDRKFSLDEISKLFNISKTQLSRINLKVETELQNNPDYIKYYYNLLKIIPLYEE
;
A
#
# COMPACT_ATOMS: atom_id res chain seq x y z
N MET A 1 20.50 -9.74 15.17
CA MET A 1 21.36 -8.96 14.26
C MET A 1 20.97 -7.49 14.31
N PRO A 2 21.93 -6.56 14.40
CA PRO A 2 21.64 -5.14 14.22
C PRO A 2 21.12 -4.89 12.80
N ARG A 3 20.03 -4.14 12.68
CA ARG A 3 19.43 -3.81 11.37
C ARG A 3 20.25 -2.73 10.68
N LYS A 4 20.36 -2.79 9.35
CA LYS A 4 21.01 -1.75 8.54
C LYS A 4 20.34 -0.38 8.80
N PRO A 5 21.11 0.70 8.94
CA PRO A 5 20.57 2.06 9.07
C PRO A 5 19.79 2.45 7.80
N ARG A 6 18.77 3.29 7.95
CA ARG A 6 18.03 3.83 6.80
C ARG A 6 18.91 4.79 6.03
N LEU A 7 18.90 4.68 4.70
CA LEU A 7 19.49 5.69 3.83
C LEU A 7 18.56 6.91 3.81
N ILE A 8 18.96 7.95 4.55
CA ILE A 8 18.25 9.24 4.58
C ILE A 8 19.17 10.27 3.96
N VAL A 9 18.76 10.85 2.84
CA VAL A 9 19.52 11.84 2.07
C VAL A 9 18.79 13.17 2.11
N GLU A 10 19.57 14.25 2.13
CA GLU A 10 19.03 15.60 2.02
C GLU A 10 18.23 15.77 0.71
N ASN A 11 17.14 16.54 0.75
CA ASN A 11 16.24 16.75 -0.39
C ASN A 11 15.59 15.47 -0.97
N GLY A 12 15.69 14.33 -0.28
CA GLY A 12 15.12 13.06 -0.74
C GLY A 12 13.60 13.00 -0.66
N VAL A 13 13.00 12.24 -1.58
CA VAL A 13 11.57 11.92 -1.58
C VAL A 13 11.37 10.49 -1.11
N TYR A 14 10.39 10.26 -0.24
CA TYR A 14 10.18 8.97 0.42
C TYR A 14 8.72 8.52 0.37
N HIS A 15 8.51 7.27 -0.04
CA HIS A 15 7.28 6.56 0.27
C HIS A 15 7.36 6.01 1.69
N VAL A 16 6.51 6.51 2.58
CA VAL A 16 6.42 6.07 3.97
C VAL A 16 5.16 5.24 4.18
N ILE A 17 5.33 4.11 4.84
CA ILE A 17 4.23 3.22 5.23
C ILE A 17 4.35 2.92 6.72
N SER A 18 3.27 3.08 7.47
CA SER A 18 3.20 2.58 8.85
C SER A 18 1.90 1.85 9.10
N ARG A 19 1.98 0.76 9.85
CA ARG A 19 0.88 -0.15 10.10
C ARG A 19 0.70 -0.37 11.59
N GLY A 20 -0.56 -0.35 12.01
CA GLY A 20 -0.98 -0.72 13.35
C GLY A 20 -0.73 -2.17 13.67
N ILE A 21 -0.90 -2.53 14.94
CA ILE A 21 -0.97 -3.93 15.37
C ILE A 21 -2.06 -4.68 14.60
N SER A 22 -1.76 -5.94 14.24
CA SER A 22 -2.68 -6.79 13.50
C SER A 22 -4.05 -6.76 14.19
N GLU A 23 -5.12 -6.75 13.40
CA GLU A 23 -6.52 -6.75 13.87
C GLU A 23 -6.97 -5.46 14.57
N ILE A 24 -6.13 -4.42 14.67
CA ILE A 24 -6.49 -3.14 15.24
C ILE A 24 -6.71 -2.09 14.15
N GLU A 25 -7.91 -1.52 14.13
CA GLU A 25 -8.16 -0.25 13.47
C GLU A 25 -7.46 0.87 14.25
N ILE A 26 -6.37 1.40 13.69
CA ILE A 26 -5.66 2.54 14.24
C ILE A 26 -6.44 3.83 14.07
N PHE A 27 -7.43 3.87 13.17
CA PHE A 27 -8.44 4.93 13.09
C PHE A 27 -9.82 4.29 13.13
N LYS A 28 -10.56 4.50 14.23
CA LYS A 28 -11.89 3.90 14.46
C LYS A 28 -13.02 4.85 14.09
N GLU A 29 -12.82 6.15 14.30
CA GLU A 29 -13.81 7.20 14.03
C GLU A 29 -13.15 8.44 13.43
N ASP A 30 -13.96 9.34 12.86
CA ASP A 30 -13.50 10.55 12.19
C ASP A 30 -12.53 11.42 13.01
N ASN A 31 -12.77 11.53 14.32
CA ASN A 31 -11.91 12.31 15.22
C ASN A 31 -10.47 11.78 15.28
N ASP A 32 -10.27 10.48 15.07
CA ASP A 32 -8.95 9.86 15.05
C ASP A 32 -8.15 10.35 13.84
N TYR A 33 -8.77 10.34 12.67
CA TYR A 33 -8.19 10.83 11.44
C TYR A 33 -7.89 12.34 11.52
N ILE A 34 -8.86 13.13 12.01
CA ILE A 34 -8.71 14.58 12.17
C ILE A 34 -7.55 14.90 13.11
N TYR A 35 -7.45 14.19 14.24
CA TYR A 35 -6.37 14.40 15.19
C TYR A 35 -5.00 14.03 14.60
N PHE A 36 -4.92 12.93 13.83
CA PHE A 36 -3.69 12.56 13.13
C PHE A 36 -3.26 13.61 12.11
N LEU A 37 -4.19 14.09 11.28
CA LEU A 37 -3.92 15.15 10.30
C LEU A 37 -3.46 16.45 10.97
N LYS A 38 -4.02 16.79 12.14
CA LYS A 38 -3.59 17.95 12.92
C LYS A 38 -2.16 17.80 13.46
N ILE A 39 -1.79 16.61 13.96
CA ILE A 39 -0.40 16.33 14.33
C ILE A 39 0.50 16.47 13.11
N LEU A 40 0.07 15.89 11.99
CA LEU A 40 0.84 15.88 10.75
C LEU A 40 1.12 17.31 10.26
N GLU A 41 0.12 18.20 10.30
CA GLU A 41 0.28 19.61 9.92
C GLU A 41 1.27 20.37 10.80
N VAL A 42 1.20 20.17 12.12
CA VAL A 42 2.08 20.87 13.07
C VAL A 42 3.51 20.39 12.93
N GLU A 43 3.71 19.07 12.87
CA GLU A 43 5.05 18.49 12.80
C GLU A 43 5.69 18.65 11.43
N SER A 44 4.92 18.67 10.32
CA SER A 44 5.50 18.85 8.99
C SER A 44 6.16 20.22 8.85
N LYS A 45 5.52 21.27 9.37
CA LYS A 45 6.09 22.63 9.44
C LYS A 45 7.35 22.68 10.29
N LYS A 46 7.35 22.03 11.47
CA LYS A 46 8.50 22.00 12.38
C LYS A 46 9.72 21.28 11.77
N TYR A 47 9.49 20.18 11.07
CA TYR A 47 10.54 19.35 10.49
C TYR A 47 10.87 19.72 9.03
N LEU A 48 10.22 20.76 8.48
CA LEU A 48 10.37 21.20 7.10
C LEU A 48 10.12 20.06 6.09
N ILE A 49 9.01 19.35 6.29
CA ILE A 49 8.57 18.24 5.46
C ILE A 49 7.50 18.73 4.50
N ASP A 50 7.75 18.56 3.21
CA ASP A 50 6.76 18.77 2.18
C ASP A 50 5.99 17.47 1.98
N ILE A 51 4.68 17.52 2.18
CA ILE A 51 3.79 16.36 1.97
C ILE A 51 3.23 16.47 0.56
N PHE A 52 3.54 15.49 -0.28
CA PHE A 52 3.06 15.42 -1.66
C PHE A 52 1.72 14.69 -1.74
N SER A 53 1.61 13.55 -1.05
CA SER A 53 0.35 12.82 -0.97
C SER A 53 0.25 11.98 0.30
N TYR A 54 -0.98 11.65 0.71
CA TYR A 54 -1.24 10.72 1.78
C TYR A 54 -2.55 9.95 1.57
N CYS A 55 -2.66 8.80 2.22
CA CYS A 55 -3.89 8.06 2.41
C CYS A 55 -3.86 7.38 3.79
N LEU A 56 -4.85 7.70 4.63
CA LEU A 56 -5.02 7.11 5.95
C LEU A 56 -6.06 6.00 5.88
N MET A 57 -5.63 4.75 5.97
CA MET A 57 -6.50 3.57 5.99
C MET A 57 -6.76 3.14 7.43
N LYS A 58 -7.87 2.43 7.69
CA LYS A 58 -8.25 2.00 9.05
C LYS A 58 -7.12 1.35 9.85
N THR A 59 -6.24 0.57 9.22
CA THR A 59 -5.18 -0.20 9.90
C THR A 59 -3.76 0.29 9.63
N HIS A 60 -3.57 1.24 8.72
CA HIS A 60 -2.26 1.70 8.27
C HIS A 60 -2.36 3.04 7.54
N TYR A 61 -1.24 3.70 7.28
CA TYR A 61 -1.22 4.88 6.43
C TYR A 61 -0.07 4.82 5.44
N HIS A 62 -0.26 5.50 4.31
CA HIS A 62 0.77 5.76 3.32
C HIS A 62 0.97 7.27 3.15
N MET A 63 2.21 7.70 2.98
CA MET A 63 2.57 9.09 2.69
C MET A 63 3.70 9.16 1.66
N LEU A 64 3.66 10.18 0.82
CA LEU A 64 4.75 10.59 -0.05
C LEU A 64 5.31 11.91 0.47
N LEU A 65 6.56 11.89 0.94
CA LEU A 65 7.16 12.98 1.70
C LEU A 65 8.47 13.40 1.06
N LYS A 66 8.66 14.71 0.83
CA LYS A 66 9.96 15.28 0.53
C LYS A 66 10.53 15.92 1.79
N ILE A 67 11.78 15.60 2.09
CA ILE A 67 12.48 16.12 3.28
C ILE A 67 13.51 17.16 2.85
N LYS A 68 13.61 18.28 3.56
CA LYS A 68 14.70 19.25 3.33
C LYS A 68 16.00 18.86 4.02
N GLN A 69 15.90 18.15 5.14
CA GLN A 69 17.02 17.70 5.97
C GLN A 69 16.83 16.23 6.34
N PRO A 70 17.87 15.50 6.79
CA PRO A 70 17.78 14.06 7.10
C PRO A 70 16.99 13.75 8.40
N THR A 71 15.80 14.31 8.54
CA THR A 71 14.94 14.30 9.74
C THR A 71 13.77 13.32 9.64
N LEU A 72 13.61 12.59 8.53
CA LEU A 72 12.47 11.70 8.27
C LEU A 72 12.15 10.76 9.45
N SER A 73 13.18 10.13 10.02
CA SER A 73 12.96 9.21 11.15
C SER A 73 12.44 9.91 12.39
N ASN A 74 12.94 11.11 12.69
CA ASN A 74 12.50 11.89 13.85
C ASN A 74 11.07 12.39 13.65
N PHE A 75 10.76 12.89 12.45
CA PHE A 75 9.42 13.31 12.06
C PHE A 75 8.40 12.18 12.24
N ILE A 76 8.63 11.02 11.63
CA ILE A 76 7.70 9.89 11.72
C ILE A 76 7.62 9.34 13.16
N GLN A 77 8.73 9.35 13.90
CA GLN A 77 8.71 8.95 15.31
C GLN A 77 7.81 9.86 16.14
N VAL A 78 7.89 11.18 15.97
CA VAL A 78 7.09 12.14 16.74
C VAL A 78 5.60 12.00 16.42
N ILE A 79 5.22 11.94 15.14
CA ILE A 79 3.79 11.82 14.78
C ILE A 79 3.20 10.51 15.33
N ASN A 80 3.91 9.39 15.21
CA ASN A 80 3.43 8.09 15.70
C ASN A 80 3.38 8.04 17.22
N THR A 81 4.34 8.66 17.90
CA THR A 81 4.35 8.72 19.36
C THR A 81 3.19 9.56 19.90
N LYS A 82 2.96 10.75 19.32
CA LYS A 82 1.84 11.61 19.72
C LYS A 82 0.50 10.94 19.46
N TYR A 83 0.35 10.31 18.30
CA TYR A 83 -0.88 9.61 17.94
C TYR A 83 -1.14 8.39 18.82
N ALA A 84 -0.13 7.54 19.06
CA ALA A 84 -0.27 6.37 19.92
C ALA A 84 -0.66 6.76 21.35
N LYS A 85 -0.10 7.85 21.90
CA LYS A 85 -0.49 8.37 23.22
C LYS A 85 -1.96 8.80 23.25
N TYR A 86 -2.39 9.58 22.26
CA TYR A 86 -3.80 9.98 22.11
C TYR A 86 -4.74 8.78 22.03
N TYR A 87 -4.43 7.83 21.14
CA TYR A 87 -5.24 6.65 20.91
C TYR A 87 -5.34 5.77 22.16
N ASN A 88 -4.23 5.53 22.85
CA ASN A 88 -4.20 4.73 24.07
C ASN A 88 -5.00 5.37 25.21
N LEU A 89 -4.93 6.69 25.37
CA LEU A 89 -5.73 7.42 26.35
C LEU A 89 -7.23 7.35 26.01
N LYS A 90 -7.58 7.62 24.74
CA LYS A 90 -8.98 7.65 24.28
C LYS A 90 -9.67 6.29 24.38
N TYR A 91 -8.96 5.21 24.03
CA TYR A 91 -9.51 3.85 23.98
C TYR A 91 -9.09 2.97 25.17
N PHE A 92 -8.58 3.58 26.25
CA PHE A 92 -8.14 2.87 27.47
C PHE A 92 -7.21 1.67 27.19
N ARG A 93 -6.29 1.85 26.23
CA ARG A 93 -5.34 0.80 25.83
C ARG A 93 -3.96 1.02 26.43
N ILE A 94 -3.26 -0.09 26.61
CA ILE A 94 -1.86 -0.13 27.07
C ILE A 94 -1.03 -0.80 25.98
N GLY A 95 0.21 -0.33 25.80
CA GLY A 95 1.19 -0.91 24.87
C GLY A 95 1.31 -0.16 23.55
N ASN A 96 1.97 -0.81 22.59
CA ASN A 96 2.26 -0.23 21.29
C ASN A 96 1.01 -0.18 20.41
N LEU A 97 0.86 0.89 19.63
CA LEU A 97 -0.18 0.98 18.60
C LEU A 97 0.32 0.49 17.23
N PHE A 98 1.60 0.73 16.92
CA PHE A 98 2.26 0.35 15.67
C PHE A 98 3.19 -0.84 15.91
N ILE A 99 3.12 -1.89 15.07
CA ILE A 99 3.89 -3.15 15.27
C ILE A 99 5.38 -2.92 15.12
N HIS A 100 5.72 -2.15 14.09
CA HIS A 100 7.08 -2.03 13.61
C HIS A 100 7.43 -0.56 13.40
N ARG A 101 8.72 -0.31 13.26
CA ARG A 101 9.16 0.97 12.70
C ARG A 101 8.54 1.12 11.31
N PHE A 102 8.17 2.35 10.94
CA PHE A 102 7.68 2.66 9.60
C PHE A 102 8.65 2.14 8.52
N LYS A 103 8.10 1.74 7.37
CA LYS A 103 8.87 1.49 6.15
C LYS A 103 9.07 2.80 5.41
N SER A 104 10.21 2.95 4.76
CA SER A 104 10.53 4.12 3.94
C SER A 104 11.35 3.70 2.73
N TYR A 105 10.92 4.12 1.54
CA TYR A 105 11.60 3.83 0.28
C TYR A 105 12.00 5.16 -0.36
N LEU A 106 13.29 5.35 -0.62
CA LEU A 106 13.81 6.52 -1.34
C LEU A 106 13.38 6.44 -2.80
N ILE A 107 12.88 7.55 -3.33
CA ILE A 107 12.42 7.72 -4.71
C ILE A 107 13.37 8.68 -5.40
N ASN A 108 14.04 8.19 -6.45
CA ASN A 108 15.03 8.94 -7.24
C ASN A 108 14.61 9.08 -8.72
N ASP A 109 13.37 8.73 -9.05
CA ASP A 109 12.85 8.71 -10.42
C ASP A 109 11.45 9.33 -10.46
N GLU A 110 11.22 10.24 -11.40
CA GLU A 110 9.97 11.01 -11.52
C GLU A 110 8.78 10.11 -11.86
N ASN A 111 8.97 9.14 -12.77
CA ASN A 111 7.91 8.18 -13.11
C ASN A 111 7.56 7.31 -11.90
N TYR A 112 8.55 6.92 -11.11
CA TYR A 112 8.32 6.16 -9.89
C TYR A 112 7.59 7.00 -8.83
N LEU A 113 7.91 8.29 -8.71
CA LEU A 113 7.21 9.22 -7.82
C LEU A 113 5.72 9.31 -8.19
N LEU A 114 5.43 9.47 -9.48
CA LEU A 114 4.07 9.50 -10.03
C LEU A 114 3.30 8.20 -9.74
N ASN A 115 3.95 7.05 -9.99
CA ASN A 115 3.39 5.72 -9.70
C ASN A 115 3.07 5.52 -8.21
N VAL A 116 3.96 5.95 -7.32
CA VAL A 116 3.76 5.86 -5.87
C VAL A 116 2.57 6.74 -5.45
N SER A 117 2.47 7.96 -5.97
CA SER A 117 1.32 8.82 -5.65
C SER A 117 0.00 8.19 -6.12
N ARG A 118 -0.02 7.59 -7.32
CA ARG A 118 -1.19 6.82 -7.81
C ARG A 118 -1.55 5.67 -6.89
N TYR A 119 -0.58 4.86 -6.50
CA TYR A 119 -0.80 3.75 -5.56
C TYR A 119 -1.40 4.23 -4.24
N ILE A 120 -0.88 5.33 -3.67
CA ILE A 120 -1.40 5.91 -2.43
C ILE A 120 -2.89 6.28 -2.57
N HIS A 121 -3.26 6.95 -3.66
CA HIS A 121 -4.62 7.45 -3.87
C HIS A 121 -5.62 6.37 -4.28
N LEU A 122 -5.18 5.33 -4.97
CA LEU A 122 -6.03 4.19 -5.35
C LEU A 122 -6.19 3.16 -4.23
N ASN A 123 -5.42 3.24 -3.15
CA ASN A 123 -5.51 2.27 -2.06
C ASN A 123 -6.92 2.07 -1.46
N PRO A 124 -7.76 3.10 -1.27
CA PRO A 124 -9.15 2.93 -0.85
C PRO A 124 -10.03 2.21 -1.88
N VAL A 125 -9.74 2.39 -3.17
CA VAL A 125 -10.44 1.73 -4.27
C VAL A 125 -10.03 0.27 -4.34
N GLU A 126 -8.72 -0.02 -4.31
CA GLU A 126 -8.18 -1.38 -4.24
C GLU A 126 -8.72 -2.17 -3.04
N ALA A 127 -8.99 -1.48 -1.93
CA ALA A 127 -9.58 -2.05 -0.72
C ALA A 127 -11.13 -2.16 -0.77
N ASN A 128 -11.76 -1.81 -1.89
CA ASN A 128 -13.21 -1.78 -2.10
C ASN A 128 -13.97 -0.93 -1.04
N ILE A 129 -13.35 0.15 -0.57
CA ILE A 129 -13.98 1.09 0.38
C ILE A 129 -14.81 2.14 -0.36
N VAL A 130 -14.32 2.58 -1.53
CA VAL A 130 -14.96 3.53 -2.42
C VAL A 130 -14.76 3.11 -3.87
N ILE A 131 -15.68 3.49 -4.76
CA ILE A 131 -15.57 3.26 -6.20
C ILE A 131 -14.67 4.32 -6.85
N ASP A 132 -14.68 5.53 -6.32
CA ASP A 132 -13.89 6.65 -6.82
C ASP A 132 -12.93 7.15 -5.73
N PRO A 133 -11.63 7.33 -6.03
CA PRO A 133 -10.69 7.86 -5.04
C PRO A 133 -11.05 9.28 -4.57
N GLU A 134 -11.87 10.03 -5.31
CA GLU A 134 -12.40 11.33 -4.87
C GLU A 134 -13.29 11.23 -3.62
N ASP A 135 -13.95 10.08 -3.42
CA ASP A 135 -14.93 9.88 -2.35
C ASP A 135 -14.27 9.51 -1.01
N TYR A 136 -12.98 9.15 -1.03
CA TYR A 136 -12.26 8.82 0.21
C TYR A 136 -11.70 10.06 0.89
N ARG A 137 -12.47 10.62 1.82
CA ARG A 137 -12.13 11.84 2.59
C ARG A 137 -10.81 11.81 3.36
N TRP A 138 -10.24 10.63 3.62
CA TRP A 138 -8.99 10.46 4.38
C TRP A 138 -7.75 10.26 3.48
N SER A 139 -7.90 10.63 2.21
CA SER A 139 -6.83 10.72 1.21
C SER A 139 -6.64 12.15 0.75
N SER A 140 -5.43 12.49 0.33
CA SER A 140 -5.15 13.81 -0.24
C SER A 140 -5.67 13.99 -1.67
N TYR A 141 -6.13 12.91 -2.34
CA TYR A 141 -6.50 12.93 -3.76
C TYR A 141 -7.50 14.04 -4.08
N SER A 142 -8.66 14.07 -3.41
CA SER A 142 -9.70 15.07 -3.69
C SER A 142 -9.20 16.50 -3.50
N SER A 143 -8.29 16.74 -2.55
CA SER A 143 -7.74 18.09 -2.34
C SER A 143 -6.82 18.53 -3.48
N ILE A 144 -6.03 17.60 -4.04
CA ILE A 144 -5.10 17.84 -5.16
C ILE A 144 -5.88 18.17 -6.42
N ILE A 145 -6.81 17.30 -6.83
CA ILE A 145 -7.54 17.47 -8.10
C ILE A 145 -8.53 18.65 -8.08
N LYS A 146 -9.10 19.00 -6.92
CA LYS A 146 -10.03 20.15 -6.79
C LYS A 146 -9.29 21.47 -6.56
N LYS A 147 -7.94 21.47 -6.53
CA LYS A 147 -7.11 22.64 -6.21
C LYS A 147 -7.56 23.33 -4.92
N LYS A 148 -8.07 22.56 -3.96
CA LYS A 148 -8.48 23.12 -2.67
C LYS A 148 -7.22 23.55 -1.93
N ASN A 149 -7.21 24.76 -1.39
CA ASN A 149 -6.15 25.21 -0.49
C ASN A 149 -6.12 24.28 0.73
N ASN A 150 -5.25 23.28 0.66
CA ASN A 150 -4.97 22.33 1.72
C ASN A 150 -3.59 22.66 2.25
N SER A 151 -3.54 23.32 3.42
CA SER A 151 -2.29 23.76 4.06
C SER A 151 -1.31 22.61 4.33
N LEU A 152 -1.78 21.36 4.28
CA LEU A 152 -0.99 20.18 4.53
C LEU A 152 -0.20 19.72 3.30
N ILE A 153 -0.70 19.96 2.07
CA ILE A 153 -0.09 19.46 0.84
C ILE A 153 0.67 20.59 0.15
N ASN A 154 1.95 20.35 -0.15
CA ASN A 154 2.71 21.26 -1.00
C ASN A 154 2.46 20.91 -2.48
N LEU A 155 1.33 21.39 -2.99
CA LEU A 155 0.84 21.04 -4.34
C LEU A 155 1.77 21.56 -5.44
N GLU A 156 2.31 22.76 -5.29
CA GLU A 156 3.23 23.36 -6.26
C GLU A 156 4.49 22.51 -6.39
N GLU A 157 5.13 22.18 -5.27
CA GLU A 157 6.34 21.36 -5.26
C GLU A 157 6.08 19.93 -5.76
N PHE A 158 4.92 19.36 -5.44
CA PHE A 158 4.52 18.05 -5.95
C PHE A 158 4.40 18.05 -7.47
N LEU A 159 3.67 19.00 -8.05
CA LEU A 159 3.48 19.11 -9.51
C LEU A 159 4.79 19.36 -10.23
N ASN A 160 5.65 20.22 -9.67
CA ASN A 160 7.01 20.43 -10.18
C ASN A 160 7.85 19.15 -10.15
N SER A 161 7.64 18.28 -9.16
CA SER A 161 8.39 17.02 -9.02
C SER A 161 7.91 15.88 -9.94
N ILE A 162 6.67 15.95 -10.45
CA ILE A 162 6.13 14.97 -11.42
C ILE A 162 6.11 15.50 -12.86
N SER A 163 6.44 16.77 -13.08
CA SER A 163 6.51 17.38 -14.40
C SER A 163 5.21 17.28 -15.23
N ILE A 164 4.04 17.17 -14.59
CA ILE A 164 2.74 17.07 -15.27
C ILE A 164 1.69 17.99 -14.64
N SER A 165 0.68 18.37 -15.44
CA SER A 165 -0.47 19.14 -14.96
C SER A 165 -1.37 18.30 -14.06
N ILE A 166 -2.23 18.97 -13.28
CA ILE A 166 -3.26 18.29 -12.47
C ILE A 166 -4.23 17.51 -13.36
N ASP A 167 -4.55 18.02 -14.54
CA ASP A 167 -5.47 17.35 -15.47
C ASP A 167 -4.85 16.06 -16.00
N ASN A 168 -3.58 16.09 -16.41
CA ASN A 168 -2.84 14.89 -16.81
C ASN A 168 -2.66 13.92 -15.63
N TYR A 169 -2.47 14.43 -14.41
CA TYR A 169 -2.42 13.59 -13.22
C TYR A 169 -3.76 12.89 -12.98
N LYS A 170 -4.88 13.60 -13.16
CA LYS A 170 -6.22 13.03 -13.04
C LYS A 170 -6.46 11.96 -14.12
N GLU A 171 -6.09 12.22 -15.36
CA GLU A 171 -6.17 11.25 -16.46
C GLU A 171 -5.34 9.99 -16.16
N TYR A 172 -4.10 10.15 -15.71
CA TYR A 172 -3.22 9.05 -15.33
C TYR A 172 -3.78 8.13 -14.22
N ILE A 173 -4.52 8.71 -13.26
CA ILE A 173 -5.22 7.95 -12.22
C ILE A 173 -6.46 7.26 -12.80
N ASN A 174 -7.22 7.97 -13.64
CA ASN A 174 -8.43 7.47 -14.27
C ASN A 174 -8.18 6.31 -15.22
N GLU A 175 -7.03 6.28 -15.91
CA GLU A 175 -6.64 5.15 -16.74
C GLU A 175 -6.72 3.84 -15.94
N ILE A 176 -6.04 3.77 -14.80
CA ILE A 176 -6.06 2.59 -13.91
C ILE A 176 -7.43 2.39 -13.26
N LEU A 177 -8.09 3.46 -12.83
CA LEU A 177 -9.42 3.38 -12.23
C LEU A 177 -10.44 2.74 -13.19
N ASN A 178 -10.36 3.06 -14.47
CA ASN A 178 -11.21 2.47 -15.50
C ASN A 178 -10.94 0.98 -15.67
N LEU A 179 -9.70 0.53 -15.44
CA LEU A 179 -9.38 -0.89 -15.42
C LEU A 179 -10.09 -1.55 -14.24
N TYR A 180 -9.97 -0.99 -13.03
CA TYR A 180 -10.70 -1.49 -11.86
C TYR A 180 -12.22 -1.52 -12.05
N LYS A 181 -12.82 -0.48 -12.65
CA LYS A 181 -14.26 -0.40 -12.92
C LYS A 181 -14.73 -1.41 -13.99
N LYS A 182 -13.95 -1.59 -15.07
CA LYS A 182 -14.19 -2.66 -16.06
C LYS A 182 -14.07 -4.05 -15.43
N GLN A 183 -13.18 -4.20 -14.45
CA GLN A 183 -12.99 -5.45 -13.71
C GLN A 183 -14.16 -5.74 -12.74
N GLU A 184 -14.68 -4.76 -12.01
CA GLU A 184 -15.85 -4.93 -11.13
C GLU A 184 -17.11 -5.39 -11.88
N HIS A 185 -17.35 -4.87 -13.09
CA HIS A 185 -18.46 -5.34 -13.93
C HIS A 185 -18.30 -6.79 -14.40
N ASN A 186 -17.07 -7.32 -14.49
CA ASN A 186 -16.80 -8.73 -14.80
C ASN A 186 -16.78 -9.64 -13.56
N ILE A 187 -16.71 -9.08 -12.34
CA ILE A 187 -16.68 -9.84 -11.07
C ILE A 187 -18.08 -10.32 -10.65
N ILE A 188 -19.15 -9.73 -11.19
CA ILE A 188 -20.53 -10.15 -10.90
C ILE A 188 -20.83 -11.56 -11.47
N GLU A 189 -20.02 -12.08 -12.39
CA GLU A 189 -20.06 -13.46 -12.92
C GLU A 189 -18.99 -14.37 -12.26
N ASN A 190 -19.13 -14.64 -10.96
CA ASN A 190 -18.11 -15.23 -10.08
C ASN A 190 -17.50 -16.61 -10.48
N ASP A 191 -18.08 -17.36 -11.43
CA ASP A 191 -17.55 -18.69 -11.82
C ASP A 191 -16.54 -18.64 -12.97
N GLU A 192 -16.58 -17.62 -13.84
CA GLU A 192 -15.70 -17.57 -15.02
C GLU A 192 -14.27 -17.12 -14.69
N ASN A 193 -14.10 -16.19 -13.75
CA ASN A 193 -12.78 -15.70 -13.32
C ASN A 193 -11.94 -16.76 -12.62
N LYS A 194 -12.57 -17.57 -11.77
CA LYS A 194 -11.90 -18.73 -11.17
C LYS A 194 -11.43 -19.72 -12.24
N LYS A 195 -12.28 -19.98 -13.24
CA LYS A 195 -11.98 -20.88 -14.35
C LYS A 195 -10.86 -20.35 -15.25
N TYR A 196 -10.82 -19.04 -15.49
CA TYR A 196 -9.74 -18.38 -16.23
C TYR A 196 -8.39 -18.52 -15.53
N ILE A 197 -8.31 -18.20 -14.24
CA ILE A 197 -7.07 -18.32 -13.45
C ILE A 197 -6.58 -19.77 -13.43
N LEU A 198 -7.49 -20.72 -13.23
CA LEU A 198 -7.16 -22.15 -13.28
C LEU A 198 -6.64 -22.55 -14.67
N ASN A 199 -7.27 -22.09 -15.76
CA ASN A 199 -6.79 -22.34 -17.12
C ASN A 199 -5.42 -21.71 -17.39
N LEU A 200 -5.19 -20.49 -16.93
CA LEU A 200 -3.91 -19.80 -17.09
C LEU A 200 -2.79 -20.56 -16.36
N ILE A 201 -3.05 -20.98 -15.12
CA ILE A 201 -2.12 -21.79 -14.31
C ILE A 201 -1.83 -23.13 -15.00
N ASN A 202 -2.85 -23.80 -15.54
CA ASN A 202 -2.66 -25.04 -16.29
C ASN A 202 -1.86 -24.82 -17.59
N ASN A 203 -2.01 -23.67 -18.25
CA ASN A 203 -1.30 -23.30 -19.48
C ASN A 203 0.17 -22.91 -19.27
N PHE A 204 0.53 -22.36 -18.10
CA PHE A 204 1.94 -22.10 -17.75
C PHE A 204 2.76 -23.39 -17.58
N GLY A 205 2.10 -24.55 -17.47
CA GLY A 205 2.70 -25.88 -17.52
C GLY A 205 3.46 -26.29 -16.25
N GLU A 206 3.78 -27.59 -16.15
CA GLU A 206 4.44 -28.19 -14.97
C GLU A 206 5.76 -27.53 -14.58
N LYS A 207 6.47 -26.91 -15.54
CA LYS A 207 7.74 -26.20 -15.34
C LYS A 207 7.64 -25.02 -14.36
N MET A 208 6.50 -24.32 -14.29
CA MET A 208 6.31 -23.25 -13.31
C MET A 208 6.29 -23.81 -11.88
N PHE A 209 5.78 -25.02 -11.70
CA PHE A 209 5.69 -25.70 -10.41
C PHE A 209 7.03 -26.30 -9.94
N GLU A 210 8.01 -26.44 -10.83
CA GLU A 210 9.37 -26.87 -10.48
C GLU A 210 10.13 -25.80 -9.68
N ASN A 211 9.88 -24.52 -9.95
CA ASN A 211 10.46 -23.42 -9.17
C ASN A 211 9.72 -23.25 -7.84
N LYS A 212 10.33 -23.76 -6.76
CA LYS A 212 9.76 -23.73 -5.41
C LYS A 212 9.38 -22.34 -4.90
N VAL A 213 10.10 -21.29 -5.30
CA VAL A 213 9.80 -19.91 -4.90
C VAL A 213 8.52 -19.43 -5.58
N LEU A 214 8.46 -19.54 -6.92
CA LEU A 214 7.31 -19.11 -7.70
C LEU A 214 6.05 -19.91 -7.35
N ARG A 215 6.18 -21.23 -7.20
CA ARG A 215 5.09 -22.11 -6.76
C ARG A 215 4.51 -21.67 -5.42
N ASN A 216 5.37 -21.39 -4.45
CA ASN A 216 4.93 -20.96 -3.12
C ASN A 216 4.27 -19.58 -3.15
N LEU A 217 4.83 -18.64 -3.93
CA LEU A 217 4.22 -17.32 -4.15
C LEU A 217 2.85 -17.44 -4.82
N LEU A 218 2.66 -18.37 -5.76
CA LEU A 218 1.38 -18.62 -6.41
C LEU A 218 0.34 -19.22 -5.45
N ILE A 219 0.75 -20.17 -4.60
CA ILE A 219 -0.12 -20.72 -3.55
C ILE A 219 -0.59 -19.61 -2.59
N TYR A 220 0.34 -18.75 -2.18
CA TYR A 220 0.04 -17.59 -1.33
C TYR A 220 -0.91 -16.62 -2.03
N TYR A 221 -0.64 -16.29 -3.28
CA TYR A 221 -1.48 -15.42 -4.11
C TYR A 221 -2.93 -15.94 -4.23
N LEU A 222 -3.12 -17.22 -4.54
CA LEU A 222 -4.46 -17.80 -4.66
C LEU A 222 -5.21 -17.79 -3.33
N THR A 223 -4.50 -18.02 -2.22
CA THR A 223 -5.10 -17.97 -0.89
C THR A 223 -5.55 -16.55 -0.54
N ASP A 224 -4.71 -15.54 -0.82
CA ASP A 224 -5.02 -14.11 -0.64
C ASP A 224 -6.25 -13.70 -1.47
N ARG A 225 -6.43 -14.30 -2.65
CA ARG A 225 -7.59 -14.10 -3.54
C ARG A 225 -8.81 -14.98 -3.22
N LYS A 226 -8.87 -15.55 -2.01
CA LYS A 226 -10.03 -16.30 -1.48
C LYS A 226 -10.40 -17.56 -2.29
N PHE A 227 -9.46 -18.16 -3.02
CA PHE A 227 -9.65 -19.54 -3.49
C PHE A 227 -9.76 -20.47 -2.28
N SER A 228 -10.61 -21.49 -2.38
CA SER A 228 -10.77 -22.45 -1.30
C SER A 228 -9.49 -23.29 -1.14
N LEU A 229 -9.19 -23.66 0.11
CA LEU A 229 -8.05 -24.53 0.40
C LEU A 229 -8.16 -25.88 -0.30
N ASP A 230 -9.37 -26.36 -0.60
CA ASP A 230 -9.61 -27.58 -1.38
C ASP A 230 -9.21 -27.43 -2.85
N GLU A 231 -9.57 -26.32 -3.50
CA GLU A 231 -9.20 -26.03 -4.89
C GLU A 231 -7.67 -25.94 -5.04
N ILE A 232 -7.01 -25.18 -4.15
CA ILE A 232 -5.55 -25.00 -4.19
C ILE A 232 -4.83 -26.32 -3.85
N SER A 233 -5.31 -27.07 -2.84
CA SER A 233 -4.74 -28.36 -2.46
C SER A 233 -4.75 -29.36 -3.62
N LYS A 234 -5.85 -29.42 -4.38
CA LYS A 234 -5.97 -30.25 -5.58
C LYS A 234 -5.05 -29.77 -6.70
N LEU A 235 -5.01 -28.46 -6.97
CA LEU A 235 -4.24 -27.87 -8.07
C LEU A 235 -2.73 -28.11 -7.92
N PHE A 236 -2.20 -28.01 -6.70
CA PHE A 236 -0.76 -28.19 -6.43
C PHE A 236 -0.41 -29.60 -5.94
N ASN A 237 -1.40 -30.49 -5.80
CA ASN A 237 -1.24 -31.83 -5.23
C ASN A 237 -0.48 -31.83 -3.89
N ILE A 238 -0.91 -30.95 -2.97
CA ILE A 238 -0.35 -30.82 -1.61
C ILE A 238 -1.45 -30.88 -0.57
N SER A 239 -1.13 -31.37 0.62
CA SER A 239 -2.09 -31.34 1.75
C SER A 239 -2.40 -29.90 2.20
N LYS A 240 -3.59 -29.68 2.75
CA LYS A 240 -3.98 -28.40 3.37
C LYS A 240 -2.98 -27.95 4.44
N THR A 241 -2.45 -28.88 5.22
CA THR A 241 -1.42 -28.61 6.24
C THR A 241 -0.12 -28.09 5.62
N GLN A 242 0.32 -28.66 4.49
CA GLN A 242 1.49 -28.16 3.76
C GLN A 242 1.23 -26.76 3.17
N LEU A 243 0.03 -26.54 2.61
CA LEU A 243 -0.40 -25.24 2.10
C LEU A 243 -0.33 -24.16 3.19
N SER A 244 -0.91 -24.38 4.37
CA SER A 244 -0.85 -23.42 5.48
C SER A 244 0.59 -23.10 5.91
N ARG A 245 1.48 -24.11 5.94
CA ARG A 245 2.91 -23.89 6.25
C ARG A 245 3.62 -23.10 5.17
N ILE A 246 3.28 -23.31 3.90
CA ILE A 246 3.80 -22.54 2.78
C ILE A 246 3.37 -21.07 2.90
N ASN A 247 2.09 -20.80 3.17
CA ASN A 247 1.60 -19.43 3.31
C ASN A 247 2.30 -18.66 4.42
N LEU A 248 2.42 -19.25 5.62
CA LEU A 248 3.16 -18.64 6.74
C LEU A 248 4.62 -18.35 6.37
N LYS A 249 5.27 -19.27 5.65
CA LYS A 249 6.65 -19.09 5.20
C LYS A 249 6.76 -17.96 4.18
N VAL A 250 5.89 -17.93 3.19
CA VAL A 250 5.88 -16.88 2.15
C VAL A 250 5.60 -15.52 2.77
N GLU A 251 4.63 -15.43 3.67
CA GLU A 251 4.33 -14.20 4.41
C GLU A 251 5.56 -13.69 5.17
N THR A 252 6.30 -14.59 5.83
CA THR A 252 7.55 -14.27 6.52
C THR A 252 8.64 -13.80 5.55
N GLU A 253 8.79 -14.43 4.39
CA GLU A 253 9.77 -14.03 3.37
C GLU A 253 9.41 -12.67 2.76
N LEU A 254 8.14 -12.43 2.42
CA LEU A 254 7.68 -11.13 1.90
C LEU A 254 7.88 -9.97 2.88
N GLN A 255 7.97 -10.26 4.18
CA GLN A 255 8.28 -9.26 5.20
C GLN A 255 9.79 -8.93 5.28
N ASN A 256 10.66 -9.88 4.95
CA ASN A 256 12.07 -9.83 5.31
C ASN A 256 13.05 -9.91 4.13
N ASN A 257 12.58 -10.29 2.94
CA ASN A 257 13.42 -10.64 1.79
C ASN A 257 13.02 -9.83 0.53
N PRO A 258 13.83 -8.83 0.14
CA PRO A 258 13.55 -7.97 -1.02
C PRO A 258 13.41 -8.73 -2.35
N ASP A 259 14.12 -9.84 -2.54
CA ASP A 259 14.03 -10.64 -3.76
C ASP A 259 12.67 -11.35 -3.83
N TYR A 260 12.17 -11.86 -2.70
CA TYR A 260 10.83 -12.44 -2.62
C TYR A 260 9.74 -11.42 -2.95
N ILE A 261 9.90 -10.19 -2.47
CA ILE A 261 9.01 -9.08 -2.80
C ILE A 261 9.04 -8.80 -4.31
N LYS A 262 10.24 -8.70 -4.90
CA LYS A 262 10.42 -8.50 -6.34
C LYS A 262 9.78 -9.63 -7.15
N TYR A 263 9.97 -10.89 -6.75
CA TYR A 263 9.35 -12.04 -7.42
C TYR A 263 7.83 -12.03 -7.28
N TYR A 264 7.29 -11.63 -6.13
CA TYR A 264 5.86 -11.49 -5.94
C TYR A 264 5.27 -10.42 -6.85
N TYR A 265 5.91 -9.24 -6.94
CA TYR A 265 5.49 -8.21 -7.89
C TYR A 265 5.59 -8.67 -9.34
N ASN A 266 6.62 -9.43 -9.72
CA ASN A 266 6.70 -10.01 -11.05
C ASN A 266 5.60 -11.06 -11.30
N LEU A 267 5.23 -11.84 -10.29
CA LEU A 267 4.12 -12.79 -10.37
C LEU A 267 2.79 -12.06 -10.60
N LEU A 268 2.58 -10.93 -9.93
CA LEU A 268 1.39 -10.08 -10.11
C LEU A 268 1.27 -9.54 -11.56
N LYS A 269 2.41 -9.31 -12.24
CA LYS A 269 2.44 -8.92 -13.66
C LYS A 269 2.15 -10.09 -14.63
N ILE A 270 2.52 -11.33 -14.25
CA ILE A 270 2.45 -12.52 -15.13
C ILE A 270 1.13 -13.28 -14.98
N ILE A 271 0.54 -13.24 -13.79
CA ILE A 271 -0.80 -13.76 -13.52
C ILE A 271 -1.64 -12.53 -13.21
N PRO A 272 -1.97 -11.75 -14.24
CA PRO A 272 -2.81 -10.60 -14.04
C PRO A 272 -4.18 -11.16 -13.67
N LEU A 273 -4.64 -10.87 -12.47
CA LEU A 273 -6.00 -10.36 -12.44
C LEU A 273 -5.87 -8.90 -12.86
N TYR A 274 -5.98 -8.75 -14.18
CA TYR A 274 -6.12 -7.50 -14.92
C TYR A 274 -5.07 -6.41 -14.59
N GLU A 275 -3.87 -6.58 -15.13
CA GLU A 275 -3.10 -5.47 -15.69
C GLU A 275 -3.46 -5.39 -17.19
N GLU A 276 -4.51 -4.64 -17.51
CA GLU A 276 -4.69 -3.95 -18.79
C GLU A 276 -5.75 -2.89 -18.63
#